data_AF-A0A7Y5IXY5-F1
#
_entry.id   AF-A0A7Y5IXY5-F1
#
_cell.length_a   1.000
_cell.length_b   1.000
_cell.length_c   1.000
_cell.angle_alpha   90.00
_cell.angle_beta   90.00
_cell.angle_gamma   90.00
#
_symmetry.space_group_name_H-M   'P 1'
#
loop_
_entity.id
_entity.type
_entity.pdbx_description
1 polymer ?
#
loop_
_entity_poly.entity_id
_entity_poly.type
_entity_poly.pdbx_seq_one_letter_code
_entity_poly.pdbx_strand_id
1 'polypeptide(L)'
;MKPAMTLLLQLVLLAASPSATAQPSLKVPYTYTIDYTEGYVRGATLAREWKGEAPKLFHGGASMRTLGPTFMAYIQTGGSQPTGTSDGPHSEDARGLADWREQVRLFNRNLHEAGVRWIIPYYCNQTIFGDPERRTGFWHLYDHWEVFEPLGLGPKPERDPILWMQRDPCGRLCFNYEYNVLLMRKQTDSIRRYAPCLSDPDWIRYSEAEARIAASDGFDGLFIDNCIQHSYSPSAQDAFREWLGKRYSTEAQRDLLGFDSTSDVRLYHEGDIIEWAFTFKEWTAWLEAKYPTADRPLYFDTFGPLDATAVNAAGWGMLVGLAEEFIREKVFEGDPSITWEGLRMA
;
A
#
# COMPACT_ATOMS: atom_id res chain seq x y z
N MET A 1 0.53 -76.61 22.50
CA MET A 1 -0.91 -76.64 22.88
C MET A 1 -1.46 -75.22 22.76
N LYS A 2 -2.39 -74.98 21.82
CA LYS A 2 -3.09 -73.70 21.65
C LYS A 2 -4.29 -73.66 22.62
N PRO A 3 -4.56 -72.55 23.34
CA PRO A 3 -5.91 -72.25 23.78
C PRO A 3 -6.60 -71.31 22.79
N ALA A 4 -7.89 -71.54 22.65
CA ALA A 4 -8.84 -70.89 21.75
C ALA A 4 -8.96 -69.39 21.99
N MET A 5 -8.95 -68.63 20.90
CA MET A 5 -9.32 -67.22 20.89
C MET A 5 -10.82 -67.15 20.59
N THR A 6 -11.61 -66.91 21.64
CA THR A 6 -13.05 -66.68 21.57
C THR A 6 -13.30 -65.35 20.88
N LEU A 7 -13.97 -65.39 19.73
CA LEU A 7 -14.41 -64.24 18.96
C LEU A 7 -15.54 -63.53 19.73
N LEU A 8 -15.23 -62.40 20.36
CA LEU A 8 -16.24 -61.54 20.98
C LEU A 8 -16.90 -60.70 19.87
N LEU A 9 -18.09 -61.11 19.44
CA LEU A 9 -18.95 -60.37 18.52
C LEU A 9 -19.48 -59.13 19.26
N GLN A 10 -18.81 -57.98 19.11
CA GLN A 10 -19.39 -56.70 19.53
C GLN A 10 -20.47 -56.31 18.54
N LEU A 11 -21.74 -56.50 18.93
CA LEU A 11 -22.87 -55.80 18.35
C LEU A 11 -22.67 -54.29 18.56
N VAL A 12 -22.18 -53.60 17.53
CA VAL A 12 -22.35 -52.16 17.43
C VAL A 12 -23.83 -51.92 17.09
N LEU A 13 -24.60 -51.54 18.10
CA LEU A 13 -25.89 -50.89 17.92
C LEU A 13 -25.63 -49.60 17.12
N LEU A 14 -25.87 -49.68 15.81
CA LEU A 14 -26.07 -48.51 14.95
C LEU A 14 -27.33 -47.79 15.45
N ALA A 15 -27.16 -46.92 16.44
CA ALA A 15 -28.09 -45.84 16.66
C ALA A 15 -28.05 -45.00 15.38
N ALA A 16 -29.11 -45.12 14.58
CA ALA A 16 -29.32 -44.25 13.43
C ALA A 16 -29.40 -42.81 13.96
N SER A 17 -28.28 -42.08 13.86
CA SER A 17 -28.31 -40.63 13.94
C SER A 17 -29.29 -40.16 12.86
N PRO A 18 -30.32 -39.36 13.20
CA PRO A 18 -31.16 -38.78 12.17
C PRO A 18 -30.24 -37.96 11.28
N SER A 19 -30.04 -38.45 10.06
CA SER A 19 -29.30 -37.76 9.01
C SER A 19 -30.03 -36.44 8.82
N ALA A 20 -29.49 -35.37 9.41
CA ALA A 20 -29.92 -34.02 9.18
C ALA A 20 -29.66 -33.71 7.71
N THR A 21 -30.61 -34.04 6.85
CA THR A 21 -30.72 -33.50 5.50
C THR A 21 -31.07 -32.03 5.64
N ALA A 22 -30.10 -31.23 6.06
CA ALA A 22 -30.18 -29.79 5.94
C ALA A 22 -30.28 -29.51 4.44
N GLN A 23 -31.48 -29.16 3.96
CA GLN A 23 -31.62 -28.67 2.61
C GLN A 23 -30.67 -27.48 2.46
N PRO A 24 -29.82 -27.44 1.42
CA PRO A 24 -28.97 -26.28 1.19
C PRO A 24 -29.86 -25.06 1.06
N SER A 25 -29.77 -24.12 2.02
CA SER A 25 -30.47 -22.86 1.89
C SER A 25 -29.65 -21.99 0.95
N LEU A 26 -30.21 -21.70 -0.22
CA LEU A 26 -29.63 -20.74 -1.16
C LEU A 26 -29.85 -19.35 -0.57
N LYS A 27 -28.89 -18.87 0.24
CA LYS A 27 -28.85 -17.47 0.64
C LYS A 27 -28.48 -16.65 -0.60
N VAL A 28 -29.17 -15.52 -0.79
CA VAL A 28 -28.78 -14.54 -1.80
C VAL A 28 -27.30 -14.19 -1.59
N PRO A 29 -26.43 -14.33 -2.61
CA PRO A 29 -25.00 -14.12 -2.45
C PRO A 29 -24.71 -12.71 -1.96
N TYR A 30 -23.54 -12.56 -1.34
CA TYR A 30 -22.99 -11.23 -1.08
C TYR A 30 -22.34 -10.74 -2.38
N THR A 31 -22.89 -9.69 -2.98
CA THR A 31 -22.37 -9.09 -4.20
C THR A 31 -21.36 -8.00 -3.85
N TYR A 32 -20.15 -8.15 -4.37
CA TYR A 32 -19.04 -7.22 -4.21
C TYR A 32 -18.61 -6.76 -5.61
N THR A 33 -18.63 -5.45 -5.83
CA THR A 33 -18.16 -4.85 -7.09
C THR A 33 -16.98 -3.94 -6.79
N ILE A 34 -15.88 -4.17 -7.49
CA ILE A 34 -14.72 -3.30 -7.55
C ILE A 34 -14.76 -2.60 -8.91
N ASP A 35 -14.76 -1.29 -8.91
CA ASP A 35 -14.76 -0.52 -10.15
C ASP A 35 -13.96 0.77 -9.98
N TYR A 36 -12.87 0.86 -10.71
CA TYR A 36 -11.97 2.00 -10.70
C TYR A 36 -12.18 2.91 -11.92
N THR A 37 -13.27 2.69 -12.67
CA THR A 37 -13.68 3.61 -13.73
C THR A 37 -13.94 4.99 -13.14
N GLU A 38 -13.73 5.99 -13.98
CA GLU A 38 -13.66 7.40 -13.63
C GLU A 38 -14.92 8.13 -14.14
N GLY A 39 -15.24 9.31 -13.60
CA GLY A 39 -16.40 10.11 -14.05
C GLY A 39 -17.71 9.82 -13.29
N TYR A 40 -17.67 8.99 -12.24
CA TYR A 40 -18.84 8.52 -11.53
C TYR A 40 -19.55 9.60 -10.72
N VAL A 41 -18.78 10.45 -10.03
CA VAL A 41 -19.36 11.46 -9.15
C VAL A 41 -20.13 12.50 -9.96
N ARG A 42 -19.59 12.91 -11.11
CA ARG A 42 -20.24 13.90 -11.99
C ARG A 42 -21.32 13.31 -12.91
N GLY A 43 -21.17 12.05 -13.33
CA GLY A 43 -22.08 11.42 -14.29
C GLY A 43 -23.41 10.92 -13.72
N ALA A 44 -23.45 10.61 -12.40
CA ALA A 44 -24.60 9.96 -11.74
C ALA A 44 -25.17 8.77 -12.54
N THR A 45 -24.33 8.08 -13.31
CA THR A 45 -24.73 6.99 -14.22
C THR A 45 -24.92 5.69 -13.46
N LEU A 46 -23.98 5.33 -12.59
CA LEU A 46 -24.03 4.07 -11.81
C LEU A 46 -25.32 3.90 -11.01
N ALA A 47 -25.72 4.93 -10.26
CA ALA A 47 -26.93 4.85 -9.44
C ALA A 47 -28.20 4.64 -10.29
N ARG A 48 -28.21 5.11 -11.54
CA ARG A 48 -29.32 4.87 -12.47
C ARG A 48 -29.28 3.45 -13.04
N GLU A 49 -28.09 2.96 -13.36
CA GLU A 49 -27.86 1.62 -13.90
C GLU A 49 -28.17 0.52 -12.88
N TRP A 50 -27.98 0.79 -11.58
CA TRP A 50 -28.11 -0.21 -10.52
C TRP A 50 -29.47 -0.28 -9.82
N LYS A 51 -30.49 0.44 -10.30
CA LYS A 51 -31.83 0.37 -9.71
C LYS A 51 -32.39 -1.07 -9.81
N GLY A 52 -32.35 -1.79 -8.70
CA GLY A 52 -32.85 -3.16 -8.57
C GLY A 52 -31.79 -4.26 -8.59
N GLU A 53 -30.54 -3.95 -8.94
CA GLU A 53 -29.43 -4.91 -9.06
C GLU A 53 -28.14 -4.44 -8.38
N ALA A 54 -28.21 -3.44 -7.49
CA ALA A 54 -27.05 -2.88 -6.83
C ALA A 54 -26.23 -3.92 -6.05
N PRO A 55 -24.89 -3.82 -6.07
CA PRO A 55 -24.04 -4.65 -5.23
C PRO A 55 -24.25 -4.32 -3.75
N LYS A 56 -24.05 -5.29 -2.86
CA LYS A 56 -24.06 -5.01 -1.41
C LYS A 56 -22.88 -4.15 -0.99
N LEU A 57 -21.71 -4.35 -1.61
CA LEU A 57 -20.51 -3.53 -1.38
C LEU A 57 -20.00 -3.00 -2.72
N PHE A 58 -19.88 -1.68 -2.80
CA PHE A 58 -19.22 -0.99 -3.89
C PHE A 58 -17.86 -0.46 -3.45
N HIS A 59 -16.80 -0.93 -4.11
CA HIS A 59 -15.44 -0.46 -3.94
C HIS A 59 -15.03 0.37 -5.15
N GLY A 60 -15.07 1.68 -4.96
CA GLY A 60 -14.74 2.67 -5.98
C GLY A 60 -13.27 3.09 -5.97
N GLY A 61 -12.80 3.68 -7.08
CA GLY A 61 -11.42 4.14 -7.23
C GLY A 61 -11.03 5.34 -6.36
N ALA A 62 -9.75 5.70 -6.40
CA ALA A 62 -9.17 6.78 -5.58
C ALA A 62 -9.75 8.18 -5.89
N SER A 63 -10.29 8.37 -7.09
CA SER A 63 -10.87 9.63 -7.59
C SER A 63 -12.15 10.04 -6.87
N MET A 64 -12.80 9.11 -6.14
CA MET A 64 -14.01 9.41 -5.39
C MET A 64 -13.76 10.17 -4.09
N ARG A 65 -12.49 10.33 -3.66
CA ARG A 65 -12.14 10.98 -2.39
C ARG A 65 -11.75 12.44 -2.59
N THR A 66 -12.17 13.26 -1.64
CA THR A 66 -11.97 14.72 -1.64
C THR A 66 -10.51 15.17 -1.56
N LEU A 67 -9.60 14.38 -0.98
CA LEU A 67 -8.20 14.78 -0.78
C LEU A 67 -7.20 13.63 -1.00
N GLY A 68 -7.59 12.58 -1.73
CA GLY A 68 -6.75 11.39 -1.89
C GLY A 68 -5.32 11.72 -2.37
N PRO A 69 -4.31 10.88 -2.12
CA PRO A 69 -2.91 11.16 -2.49
C PRO A 69 -2.66 11.34 -4.00
N THR A 70 -3.65 11.03 -4.83
CA THR A 70 -3.69 11.28 -6.27
C THR A 70 -4.37 12.60 -6.65
N PHE A 71 -5.10 13.22 -5.73
CA PHE A 71 -5.96 14.38 -5.91
C PHE A 71 -5.20 15.61 -6.42
N MET A 72 -4.05 15.91 -5.83
CA MET A 72 -3.27 17.08 -6.25
C MET A 72 -2.40 16.83 -7.47
N ALA A 73 -1.91 15.61 -7.63
CA ALA A 73 -1.28 15.19 -8.88
C ALA A 73 -2.25 15.36 -10.06
N TYR A 74 -3.55 15.11 -9.84
CA TYR A 74 -4.61 15.27 -10.81
C TYR A 74 -4.93 16.74 -11.17
N ILE A 75 -5.01 17.65 -10.19
CA ILE A 75 -5.35 19.05 -10.47
C ILE A 75 -4.23 19.72 -11.28
N GLN A 76 -2.97 19.45 -10.94
CA GLN A 76 -1.83 20.13 -11.57
C GLN A 76 -1.43 19.59 -12.94
N THR A 77 -1.80 18.35 -13.27
CA THR A 77 -1.60 17.79 -14.62
C THR A 77 -2.80 18.07 -15.55
N GLY A 78 -3.72 18.96 -15.14
CA GLY A 78 -4.83 19.42 -15.98
C GLY A 78 -5.88 18.35 -16.27
N GLY A 79 -6.22 17.52 -15.28
CA GLY A 79 -7.16 16.42 -15.46
C GLY A 79 -6.51 15.14 -16.01
N SER A 80 -5.25 15.21 -16.43
CA SER A 80 -4.50 14.02 -16.80
C SER A 80 -3.99 13.38 -15.53
N GLN A 81 -4.84 12.63 -14.82
CA GLN A 81 -4.28 11.45 -14.18
C GLN A 81 -3.38 10.76 -15.21
N PRO A 82 -2.28 10.17 -14.78
CA PRO A 82 -1.65 9.13 -15.56
C PRO A 82 -2.67 8.14 -16.20
N THR A 83 -3.85 7.98 -15.58
CA THR A 83 -5.01 7.20 -16.04
C THR A 83 -6.21 7.96 -16.66
N GLY A 84 -6.26 9.32 -16.67
CA GLY A 84 -7.25 10.09 -17.46
C GLY A 84 -8.59 10.54 -16.84
N THR A 85 -8.67 10.96 -15.57
CA THR A 85 -9.95 11.31 -14.90
C THR A 85 -10.59 12.64 -15.34
N SER A 86 -11.91 12.75 -15.19
CA SER A 86 -12.68 14.01 -15.29
C SER A 86 -13.39 14.41 -13.98
N ASP A 87 -13.12 13.69 -12.89
CA ASP A 87 -13.71 13.85 -11.56
C ASP A 87 -12.74 14.56 -10.59
N GLY A 88 -13.22 15.60 -9.90
CA GLY A 88 -12.50 16.41 -8.92
C GLY A 88 -13.12 17.81 -8.80
N PRO A 89 -12.62 18.72 -7.96
CA PRO A 89 -13.11 20.09 -7.95
C PRO A 89 -12.74 20.83 -9.24
N HIS A 90 -13.54 21.81 -9.65
CA HIS A 90 -13.21 22.71 -10.77
C HIS A 90 -12.21 23.81 -10.39
N SER A 91 -12.06 24.06 -9.10
CA SER A 91 -11.18 25.08 -8.52
C SER A 91 -10.67 24.58 -7.17
N GLU A 92 -9.43 24.90 -6.84
CA GLU A 92 -8.85 24.63 -5.52
C GLU A 92 -9.33 25.63 -4.45
N ASP A 93 -10.09 26.67 -4.82
CA ASP A 93 -10.65 27.59 -3.83
C ASP A 93 -11.70 26.93 -2.92
N ALA A 94 -11.99 27.59 -1.80
CA ALA A 94 -12.93 27.09 -0.80
C ALA A 94 -14.32 26.75 -1.36
N ARG A 95 -14.78 27.47 -2.40
CA ARG A 95 -16.07 27.19 -3.04
C ARG A 95 -15.97 25.93 -3.91
N GLY A 96 -14.93 25.83 -4.75
CA GLY A 96 -14.71 24.66 -5.60
C GLY A 96 -14.58 23.36 -4.80
N LEU A 97 -13.90 23.41 -3.65
CA LEU A 97 -13.78 22.28 -2.73
C LEU A 97 -15.12 21.94 -2.05
N ALA A 98 -15.88 22.94 -1.60
CA ALA A 98 -17.19 22.73 -0.99
C ALA A 98 -18.18 22.12 -2.00
N ASP A 99 -18.23 22.66 -3.22
CA ASP A 99 -19.09 22.16 -4.30
C ASP A 99 -18.76 20.70 -4.64
N TRP A 100 -17.47 20.35 -4.68
CA TRP A 100 -17.04 18.98 -4.91
C TRP A 100 -17.51 18.02 -3.82
N ARG A 101 -17.38 18.40 -2.54
CA ARG A 101 -17.85 17.58 -1.42
C ARG A 101 -19.34 17.33 -1.46
N GLU A 102 -20.12 18.33 -1.83
CA GLU A 102 -21.57 18.15 -2.00
C GLU A 102 -21.91 17.18 -3.14
N GLN A 103 -21.14 17.19 -4.23
CA GLN A 103 -21.30 16.20 -5.31
C GLN A 103 -20.96 14.78 -4.84
N VAL A 104 -19.86 14.60 -4.10
CA VAL A 104 -19.49 13.29 -3.53
C VAL A 104 -20.58 12.79 -2.58
N ARG A 105 -21.08 13.64 -1.69
CA ARG A 105 -22.18 13.29 -0.77
C ARG A 105 -23.47 12.92 -1.52
N LEU A 106 -23.81 13.67 -2.56
CA LEU A 106 -24.97 13.36 -3.39
C LEU A 106 -24.81 12.02 -4.10
N PHE A 107 -23.62 11.75 -4.64
CA PHE A 107 -23.29 10.47 -5.27
C PHE A 107 -23.47 9.31 -4.29
N ASN A 108 -22.92 9.42 -3.07
CA ASN A 108 -23.04 8.40 -2.03
C ASN A 108 -24.51 8.15 -1.64
N ARG A 109 -25.31 9.22 -1.46
CA ARG A 109 -26.75 9.08 -1.21
C ARG A 109 -27.47 8.33 -2.34
N ASN A 110 -27.18 8.69 -3.59
CA ASN A 110 -27.80 8.04 -4.75
C ASN A 110 -27.46 6.54 -4.84
N LEU A 111 -26.23 6.15 -4.48
CA LEU A 111 -25.84 4.74 -4.43
C LEU A 111 -26.59 3.97 -3.33
N HIS A 112 -26.73 4.56 -2.14
CA HIS A 112 -27.53 3.98 -1.08
C HIS A 112 -29.01 3.85 -1.46
N GLU A 113 -29.58 4.88 -2.10
CA GLU A 113 -30.96 4.84 -2.63
C GLU A 113 -31.14 3.75 -3.71
N ALA A 114 -30.09 3.45 -4.49
CA ALA A 114 -30.09 2.35 -5.46
C ALA A 114 -29.96 0.96 -4.81
N GLY A 115 -29.61 0.89 -3.52
CA GLY A 115 -29.52 -0.36 -2.75
C GLY A 115 -28.11 -0.80 -2.36
N VAL A 116 -27.09 0.02 -2.62
CA VAL A 116 -25.73 -0.25 -2.15
C VAL A 116 -25.68 -0.09 -0.63
N ARG A 117 -25.23 -1.12 0.09
CA ARG A 117 -25.16 -1.09 1.56
C ARG A 117 -23.86 -0.48 2.06
N TRP A 118 -22.75 -0.75 1.38
CA TRP A 118 -21.42 -0.31 1.79
C TRP A 118 -20.69 0.34 0.61
N ILE A 119 -20.26 1.58 0.77
CA ILE A 119 -19.47 2.34 -0.19
C ILE A 119 -18.08 2.55 0.42
N ILE A 120 -17.09 1.84 -0.11
CA ILE A 120 -15.75 1.75 0.47
C ILE A 120 -14.72 2.11 -0.60
N PRO A 121 -14.37 3.40 -0.78
CA PRO A 121 -13.40 3.79 -1.79
C PRO A 121 -11.98 3.35 -1.43
N TYR A 122 -11.17 3.22 -2.48
CA TYR A 122 -9.77 2.86 -2.42
C TYR A 122 -8.92 3.93 -1.69
N TYR A 123 -8.10 3.49 -0.74
CA TYR A 123 -7.05 4.29 -0.12
C TYR A 123 -5.72 3.52 -0.04
N CYS A 124 -4.73 3.99 -0.78
CA CYS A 124 -3.34 3.55 -0.60
C CYS A 124 -2.69 4.42 0.48
N ASN A 125 -2.47 3.85 1.66
CA ASN A 125 -1.79 4.52 2.77
C ASN A 125 -0.25 4.56 2.58
N GLN A 126 0.27 4.08 1.45
CA GLN A 126 1.70 3.98 1.18
C GLN A 126 2.08 4.62 -0.14
N THR A 127 1.35 5.65 -0.56
CA THR A 127 1.66 6.34 -1.79
C THR A 127 1.37 7.81 -1.68
N ILE A 128 2.34 8.59 -2.12
CA ILE A 128 2.21 10.00 -2.44
C ILE A 128 2.63 10.19 -3.90
N PHE A 129 1.88 10.99 -4.65
CA PHE A 129 2.29 11.44 -5.99
C PHE A 129 2.74 12.90 -5.95
N GLY A 130 3.85 13.20 -6.62
CA GLY A 130 4.33 14.57 -6.75
C GLY A 130 5.80 14.66 -7.13
N ASP A 131 6.37 15.85 -6.99
CA ASP A 131 7.79 16.14 -7.23
C ASP A 131 8.23 17.16 -6.17
N PRO A 132 9.14 16.81 -5.25
CA PRO A 132 9.58 17.68 -4.15
C PRO A 132 10.38 18.88 -4.64
N GLU A 133 11.11 18.79 -5.76
CA GLU A 133 11.88 19.88 -6.33
C GLU A 133 10.99 20.88 -7.06
N ARG A 134 10.03 20.39 -7.85
CA ARG A 134 9.07 21.22 -8.60
C ARG A 134 7.87 21.65 -7.75
N ARG A 135 7.74 21.13 -6.53
CA ARG A 135 6.61 21.37 -5.61
C ARG A 135 5.26 21.00 -6.21
N THR A 136 5.20 19.89 -6.96
CA THR A 136 3.95 19.41 -7.57
C THR A 136 3.34 18.22 -6.83
N GLY A 137 2.10 17.88 -7.17
CA GLY A 137 1.29 16.88 -6.51
C GLY A 137 1.08 17.20 -5.03
N PHE A 138 1.41 16.24 -4.18
CA PHE A 138 1.27 16.40 -2.73
C PHE A 138 2.08 17.56 -2.15
N TRP A 139 3.22 17.91 -2.75
CA TRP A 139 3.98 19.07 -2.28
C TRP A 139 3.27 20.39 -2.54
N HIS A 140 2.45 20.50 -3.59
CA HIS A 140 1.57 21.65 -3.77
C HIS A 140 0.47 21.69 -2.71
N LEU A 141 -0.12 20.53 -2.38
CA LEU A 141 -1.06 20.43 -1.24
C LEU A 141 -0.42 21.01 0.01
N TYR A 142 0.80 20.56 0.29
CA TYR A 142 1.56 20.93 1.47
C TYR A 142 1.87 22.43 1.48
N ASP A 143 2.23 23.01 0.35
CA ASP A 143 2.54 24.43 0.24
C ASP A 143 1.31 25.33 0.40
N HIS A 144 0.13 24.84 0.04
CA HIS A 144 -1.16 25.56 0.13
C HIS A 144 -2.08 24.99 1.21
N TRP A 145 -1.50 24.49 2.30
CA TRP A 145 -2.22 23.74 3.33
C TRP A 145 -3.45 24.47 3.90
N GLU A 146 -3.36 25.79 4.06
CA GLU A 146 -4.43 26.66 4.57
C GLU A 146 -5.70 26.63 3.71
N VAL A 147 -5.56 26.29 2.42
CA VAL A 147 -6.70 26.12 1.51
C VAL A 147 -7.47 24.84 1.83
N PHE A 148 -6.78 23.79 2.26
CA PHE A 148 -7.33 22.47 2.53
C PHE A 148 -7.63 22.21 4.00
N GLU A 149 -7.02 22.96 4.93
CA GLU A 149 -7.26 22.87 6.36
C GLU A 149 -8.76 22.92 6.73
N PRO A 150 -9.59 23.82 6.15
CA PRO A 150 -11.03 23.87 6.42
C PRO A 150 -11.79 22.58 6.09
N LEU A 151 -11.21 21.68 5.28
CA LEU A 151 -11.83 20.39 4.97
C LEU A 151 -11.74 19.40 6.13
N GLY A 152 -10.90 19.66 7.13
CA GLY A 152 -10.66 18.77 8.27
C GLY A 152 -9.24 18.18 8.30
N LEU A 153 -8.31 18.75 7.52
CA LEU A 153 -6.93 18.27 7.41
C LEU A 153 -6.13 18.46 8.71
N GLY A 154 -6.52 19.45 9.52
CA GLY A 154 -5.82 19.85 10.74
C GLY A 154 -4.65 20.80 10.47
N PRO A 155 -3.82 21.11 11.48
CA PRO A 155 -2.71 22.06 11.32
C PRO A 155 -1.61 21.50 10.41
N LYS A 156 -0.96 22.40 9.66
CA LYS A 156 0.16 22.06 8.77
C LYS A 156 1.32 21.44 9.58
N PRO A 157 1.83 20.26 9.19
CA PRO A 157 3.06 19.72 9.77
C PRO A 157 4.25 20.66 9.55
N GLU A 158 5.22 20.69 10.47
CA GLU A 158 6.42 21.53 10.32
C GLU A 158 7.45 20.95 9.35
N ARG A 159 7.57 19.61 9.31
CA ARG A 159 8.56 18.89 8.50
C ARG A 159 8.09 18.75 7.05
N ASP A 160 8.97 19.00 6.09
CA ASP A 160 8.68 18.77 4.67
C ASP A 160 8.29 17.30 4.41
N PRO A 161 7.28 17.03 3.54
CA PRO A 161 6.82 15.67 3.25
C PRO A 161 7.91 14.68 2.83
N ILE A 162 9.01 15.13 2.21
CA ILE A 162 10.11 14.21 1.83
C ILE A 162 10.75 13.52 3.04
N LEU A 163 10.62 14.11 4.23
CA LEU A 163 11.11 13.57 5.50
C LEU A 163 10.19 12.51 6.10
N TRP A 164 8.97 12.36 5.60
CA TRP A 164 8.01 11.34 6.07
C TRP A 164 8.17 10.01 5.34
N MET A 165 9.02 9.96 4.30
CA MET A 165 9.15 8.82 3.40
C MET A 165 9.90 7.63 4.04
N GLN A 166 9.62 6.44 3.53
CA GLN A 166 10.37 5.23 3.86
C GLN A 166 11.85 5.42 3.51
N ARG A 167 12.70 4.71 4.26
CA ARG A 167 14.14 4.73 4.08
C ARG A 167 14.67 3.32 4.01
N ASP A 168 15.69 3.10 3.20
CA ASP A 168 16.50 1.89 3.28
C ASP A 168 17.46 1.95 4.49
N PRO A 169 18.20 0.87 4.79
CA PRO A 169 19.15 0.83 5.92
C PRO A 169 20.28 1.87 5.84
N CYS A 170 20.62 2.34 4.65
CA CYS A 170 21.62 3.39 4.44
C CYS A 170 21.03 4.81 4.55
N GLY A 171 19.72 4.95 4.81
CA GLY A 171 19.05 6.25 4.94
C GLY A 171 18.68 6.89 3.60
N ARG A 172 18.69 6.16 2.48
CA ARG A 172 18.21 6.62 1.16
C ARG A 172 16.70 6.47 1.07
N LEU A 173 16.05 7.25 0.21
CA LEU A 173 14.61 7.15 -0.06
C LEU A 173 14.26 5.75 -0.58
N CYS A 174 13.30 5.07 0.05
CA CYS A 174 12.77 3.82 -0.46
C CYS A 174 11.54 4.09 -1.34
N PHE A 175 11.43 3.36 -2.46
CA PHE A 175 10.27 3.40 -3.36
C PHE A 175 9.64 2.01 -3.43
N ASN A 176 8.32 1.92 -3.31
CA ASN A 176 7.62 0.63 -3.48
C ASN A 176 7.60 0.17 -4.95
N TYR A 177 7.69 1.11 -5.87
CA TYR A 177 7.69 0.92 -7.33
C TYR A 177 8.88 1.65 -7.93
N GLU A 178 9.16 1.40 -9.20
CA GLU A 178 10.17 2.15 -9.96
C GLU A 178 9.89 3.65 -9.85
N TYR A 179 10.95 4.44 -9.68
CA TYR A 179 10.87 5.89 -9.59
C TYR A 179 10.13 6.48 -10.80
N ASN A 180 10.39 5.90 -11.98
CA ASN A 180 9.81 6.27 -13.26
C ASN A 180 8.58 5.43 -13.64
N VAL A 181 7.89 4.78 -12.68
CA VAL A 181 6.75 3.88 -12.95
C VAL A 181 5.65 4.52 -13.80
N LEU A 182 5.41 5.82 -13.67
CA LEU A 182 4.41 6.53 -14.48
C LEU A 182 4.87 6.70 -15.93
N LEU A 183 6.16 6.96 -16.15
CA LEU A 183 6.75 6.98 -17.49
C LEU A 183 6.71 5.58 -18.12
N MET A 184 6.98 4.53 -17.35
CA MET A 184 6.85 3.12 -17.77
C MET A 184 5.44 2.77 -18.22
N ARG A 185 4.44 3.34 -17.54
CA ARG A 185 3.03 3.19 -17.89
C ARG A 185 2.58 4.11 -19.04
N LYS A 186 3.53 4.86 -19.66
CA LYS A 186 3.30 5.83 -20.74
C LYS A 186 2.39 6.99 -20.34
N GLN A 187 2.56 7.45 -19.10
CA GLN A 187 1.64 8.39 -18.51
C GLN A 187 2.24 9.80 -18.38
N THR A 188 3.26 9.97 -17.54
CA THR A 188 3.95 11.26 -17.34
C THR A 188 5.30 11.06 -16.66
N ASP A 189 6.22 12.00 -16.89
CA ASP A 189 7.50 12.15 -16.20
C ASP A 189 7.53 13.36 -15.24
N SER A 190 6.43 14.12 -15.15
CA SER A 190 6.33 15.35 -14.34
C SER A 190 6.03 15.12 -12.85
N ILE A 191 5.64 13.91 -12.49
CA ILE A 191 5.33 13.48 -11.13
C ILE A 191 5.91 12.08 -10.89
N ARG A 192 6.26 11.81 -9.64
CA ARG A 192 6.83 10.54 -9.18
C ARG A 192 5.95 9.93 -8.10
N ARG A 193 6.16 8.64 -7.82
CA ARG A 193 5.45 7.91 -6.77
C ARG A 193 6.40 7.67 -5.59
N TYR A 194 6.08 8.23 -4.44
CA TYR A 194 6.84 8.07 -3.20
C TYR A 194 6.11 7.16 -2.21
N ALA A 195 6.87 6.51 -1.33
CA ALA A 195 6.36 5.64 -0.28
C ALA A 195 6.50 6.33 1.10
N PRO A 196 5.45 6.92 1.68
CA PRO A 196 5.47 7.38 3.06
C PRO A 196 5.69 6.23 4.06
N CYS A 197 6.34 6.53 5.18
CA CYS A 197 6.50 5.60 6.30
C CYS A 197 5.23 5.58 7.14
N LEU A 198 4.64 4.39 7.34
CA LEU A 198 3.42 4.23 8.14
C LEU A 198 3.61 4.52 9.63
N SER A 199 4.86 4.64 10.08
CA SER A 199 5.21 5.00 11.46
C SER A 199 5.55 6.49 11.60
N ASP A 200 5.58 7.26 10.52
CA ASP A 200 5.85 8.69 10.61
C ASP A 200 4.62 9.44 11.16
N PRO A 201 4.76 10.25 12.22
CA PRO A 201 3.63 10.89 12.87
C PRO A 201 2.91 11.92 11.99
N ASP A 202 3.60 12.58 11.05
CA ASP A 202 2.97 13.55 10.16
C ASP A 202 2.14 12.82 9.08
N TRP A 203 2.65 11.70 8.59
CA TRP A 203 1.90 10.84 7.67
C TRP A 203 0.68 10.18 8.33
N ILE A 204 0.82 9.70 9.57
CA ILE A 204 -0.31 9.15 10.34
C ILE A 204 -1.40 10.21 10.49
N ARG A 205 -1.06 11.44 10.90
CA ARG A 205 -2.04 12.52 11.05
C ARG A 205 -2.77 12.84 9.75
N TYR A 206 -2.04 12.90 8.63
CA TYR A 206 -2.65 13.08 7.31
C TYR A 206 -3.60 11.92 6.95
N SER A 207 -3.15 10.68 7.15
CA SER A 207 -3.94 9.47 6.87
C SER A 207 -5.23 9.40 7.70
N GLU A 208 -5.16 9.80 8.98
CA GLU A 208 -6.35 9.88 9.83
C GLU A 208 -7.29 11.02 9.40
N ALA A 209 -6.75 12.15 8.95
CA ALA A 209 -7.55 13.25 8.44
C ALA A 209 -8.30 12.83 7.17
N GLU A 210 -7.64 12.14 6.24
CA GLU A 210 -8.27 11.54 5.06
C GLU A 210 -9.44 10.62 5.45
N ALA A 211 -9.25 9.76 6.45
CA ALA A 211 -10.30 8.87 6.94
C ALA A 211 -11.48 9.63 7.54
N ARG A 212 -11.23 10.68 8.33
CA ARG A 212 -12.27 11.55 8.88
C ARG A 212 -13.03 12.29 7.77
N ILE A 213 -12.32 12.80 6.78
CA ILE A 213 -12.92 13.50 5.63
C ILE A 213 -13.81 12.55 4.85
N ALA A 214 -13.32 11.35 4.51
CA ALA A 214 -14.09 10.33 3.81
C ALA A 214 -15.37 9.97 4.57
N ALA A 215 -15.28 9.73 5.88
CA ALA A 215 -16.45 9.48 6.71
C ALA A 215 -17.45 10.66 6.69
N SER A 216 -16.96 11.90 6.74
CA SER A 216 -17.79 13.11 6.68
C SER A 216 -18.39 13.41 5.29
N ASP A 217 -17.91 12.73 4.26
CA ASP A 217 -18.45 12.75 2.89
C ASP A 217 -19.45 11.61 2.65
N GLY A 218 -19.69 10.78 3.66
CA GLY A 218 -20.72 9.72 3.64
C GLY A 218 -20.22 8.37 3.13
N PHE A 219 -18.91 8.12 3.12
CA PHE A 219 -18.37 6.77 2.89
C PHE A 219 -18.51 5.92 4.16
N ASP A 220 -18.77 4.62 3.98
CA ASP A 220 -18.94 3.69 5.10
C ASP A 220 -17.62 3.09 5.59
N GLY A 221 -16.54 3.29 4.86
CA GLY A 221 -15.21 2.80 5.19
C GLY A 221 -14.18 3.20 4.14
N LEU A 222 -12.96 2.72 4.32
CA LEU A 222 -11.89 2.82 3.34
C LEU A 222 -11.30 1.44 3.08
N PHE A 223 -11.02 1.13 1.82
CA PHE A 223 -10.26 -0.07 1.47
C PHE A 223 -8.78 0.30 1.50
N ILE A 224 -8.04 -0.24 2.46
CA ILE A 224 -6.61 0.03 2.61
C ILE A 224 -5.85 -0.95 1.71
N ASP A 225 -5.25 -0.43 0.65
CA ASP A 225 -4.40 -1.22 -0.26
C ASP A 225 -2.92 -0.94 -0.02
N ASN A 226 -2.09 -1.91 -0.39
CA ASN A 226 -0.64 -1.94 -0.18
C ASN A 226 -0.27 -1.72 1.29
N CYS A 227 -0.21 -2.80 2.07
CA CYS A 227 0.26 -2.79 3.45
C CYS A 227 1.74 -3.23 3.57
N ILE A 228 2.62 -2.66 2.75
CA ILE A 228 4.04 -3.01 2.59
C ILE A 228 4.92 -2.07 3.44
N GLN A 229 5.26 -2.45 4.67
CA GLN A 229 6.12 -1.63 5.54
C GLN A 229 7.57 -2.15 5.49
N HIS A 230 8.42 -1.47 4.74
CA HIS A 230 9.85 -1.79 4.62
C HIS A 230 10.67 -0.50 4.82
N SER A 231 10.62 0.02 6.04
CA SER A 231 11.23 1.32 6.37
C SER A 231 12.21 1.20 7.54
N TYR A 232 13.39 1.75 7.33
CA TYR A 232 14.44 1.95 8.32
C TYR A 232 14.57 3.43 8.73
N SER A 233 13.50 4.22 8.51
CA SER A 233 13.48 5.63 8.90
C SER A 233 13.55 5.79 10.43
N PRO A 234 13.99 6.95 10.96
CA PRO A 234 14.01 7.20 12.39
C PRO A 234 12.65 6.93 13.07
N SER A 235 11.54 7.32 12.42
CA SER A 235 10.19 7.08 12.95
C SER A 235 9.84 5.59 13.02
N ALA A 236 10.27 4.77 12.05
CA ALA A 236 10.07 3.32 12.10
C ALA A 236 10.91 2.69 13.21
N GLN A 237 12.16 3.14 13.36
CA GLN A 237 13.05 2.71 14.43
C GLN A 237 12.46 3.02 15.82
N ASP A 238 11.95 4.24 16.01
CA ASP A 238 11.38 4.66 17.30
C ASP A 238 10.07 3.93 17.59
N ALA A 239 9.19 3.76 16.59
CA ALA A 239 7.96 2.98 16.75
C ALA A 239 8.24 1.52 17.13
N PHE A 240 9.29 0.91 16.57
CA PHE A 240 9.69 -0.45 16.94
C PHE A 240 10.19 -0.53 18.39
N ARG A 241 11.00 0.44 18.83
CA ARG A 241 11.47 0.53 20.23
C ARG A 241 10.32 0.73 21.20
N GLU A 242 9.37 1.59 20.85
CA GLU A 242 8.15 1.81 21.65
C GLU A 242 7.31 0.54 21.76
N TRP A 243 7.13 -0.17 20.65
CA TRP A 243 6.39 -1.44 20.64
C TRP A 243 7.07 -2.49 21.53
N LEU A 244 8.40 -2.64 21.46
CA LEU A 244 9.15 -3.54 22.33
C LEU A 244 8.97 -3.19 23.81
N GLY A 245 9.06 -1.90 24.14
CA GLY A 245 8.88 -1.37 25.50
C GLY A 245 7.49 -1.64 26.08
N LYS A 246 6.45 -1.59 25.23
CA LYS A 246 5.06 -1.90 25.62
C LYS A 246 4.80 -3.40 25.72
N ARG A 247 5.47 -4.20 24.88
CA ARG A 247 5.16 -5.63 24.71
C ARG A 247 5.87 -6.54 25.71
N TYR A 248 7.06 -6.13 26.19
CA TYR A 248 7.92 -6.92 27.05
C TYR A 248 8.35 -6.12 28.27
N SER A 249 8.33 -6.73 29.46
CA SER A 249 8.96 -6.15 30.65
C SER A 249 10.48 -6.04 30.47
N THR A 250 11.13 -5.18 31.24
CA THR A 250 12.60 -5.06 31.22
C THR A 250 13.30 -6.39 31.50
N GLU A 251 12.75 -7.22 32.39
CA GLU A 251 13.25 -8.57 32.65
C GLU A 251 13.12 -9.46 31.41
N ALA A 252 11.95 -9.49 30.75
CA ALA A 252 11.76 -10.28 29.54
C ALA A 252 12.63 -9.78 28.36
N GLN A 253 12.88 -8.47 28.25
CA GLN A 253 13.77 -7.91 27.24
C GLN A 253 15.20 -8.44 27.39
N ARG A 254 15.74 -8.43 28.61
CA ARG A 254 17.07 -8.98 28.89
C ARG A 254 17.10 -10.50 28.71
N ASP A 255 16.14 -11.21 29.30
CA ASP A 255 16.21 -12.66 29.42
C ASP A 255 15.82 -13.39 28.12
N LEU A 256 14.92 -12.83 27.30
CA LEU A 256 14.48 -13.43 26.03
C LEU A 256 15.16 -12.83 24.80
N LEU A 257 15.43 -11.52 24.82
CA LEU A 257 15.88 -10.78 23.63
C LEU A 257 17.34 -10.30 23.74
N GLY A 258 17.96 -10.39 24.93
CA GLY A 258 19.39 -10.12 25.10
C GLY A 258 19.79 -8.65 25.11
N PHE A 259 18.87 -7.73 25.43
CA PHE A 259 19.18 -6.30 25.56
C PHE A 259 18.62 -5.70 26.86
N ASP A 260 19.35 -4.73 27.44
CA ASP A 260 18.96 -4.07 28.69
C ASP A 260 18.02 -2.87 28.46
N SER A 261 18.07 -2.27 27.27
CA SER A 261 17.25 -1.11 26.90
C SER A 261 16.83 -1.17 25.44
N THR A 262 15.58 -0.77 25.17
CA THR A 262 15.08 -0.65 23.79
C THR A 262 15.86 0.39 22.97
N SER A 263 16.53 1.35 23.62
CA SER A 263 17.42 2.32 22.94
C SER A 263 18.56 1.66 22.17
N ASP A 264 18.97 0.48 22.59
CA ASP A 264 20.13 -0.23 22.03
C ASP A 264 19.74 -1.06 20.81
N VAL A 265 18.45 -1.35 20.68
CA VAL A 265 17.89 -2.11 19.57
C VAL A 265 17.92 -1.28 18.28
N ARG A 266 18.25 -1.95 17.18
CA ARG A 266 18.17 -1.43 15.81
C ARG A 266 17.26 -2.32 14.97
N LEU A 267 16.62 -1.72 13.97
CA LEU A 267 15.90 -2.48 12.96
C LEU A 267 16.89 -3.38 12.21
N TYR A 268 16.57 -4.66 12.11
CA TYR A 268 17.41 -5.66 11.49
C TYR A 268 17.25 -5.63 9.97
N HIS A 269 18.35 -5.59 9.24
CA HIS A 269 18.37 -5.55 7.77
C HIS A 269 19.25 -6.63 7.12
N GLU A 270 20.02 -7.41 7.89
CA GLU A 270 20.95 -8.39 7.28
C GLU A 270 20.20 -9.59 6.65
N GLY A 271 18.94 -9.81 7.04
CA GLY A 271 18.03 -10.78 6.40
C GLY A 271 17.15 -10.17 5.32
N ASP A 272 17.52 -9.00 4.79
CA ASP A 272 16.89 -8.40 3.62
C ASP A 272 17.64 -8.85 2.36
N ILE A 273 16.92 -9.46 1.40
CA ILE A 273 17.56 -10.04 0.22
C ILE A 273 18.17 -8.99 -0.70
N ILE A 274 17.60 -7.79 -0.74
CA ILE A 274 18.13 -6.68 -1.53
C ILE A 274 19.47 -6.24 -0.92
N GLU A 275 19.49 -6.05 0.39
CA GLU A 275 20.73 -5.71 1.11
C GLU A 275 21.78 -6.79 0.98
N TRP A 276 21.38 -8.07 1.02
CA TRP A 276 22.30 -9.17 0.80
C TRP A 276 22.88 -9.14 -0.62
N ALA A 277 22.06 -8.92 -1.64
CA ALA A 277 22.53 -8.75 -3.02
C ALA A 277 23.56 -7.60 -3.14
N PHE A 278 23.34 -6.47 -2.46
CA PHE A 278 24.30 -5.36 -2.43
C PHE A 278 25.68 -5.70 -1.83
N THR A 279 25.80 -6.79 -1.06
CA THR A 279 27.10 -7.24 -0.53
C THR A 279 27.99 -7.91 -1.58
N PHE A 280 27.43 -8.33 -2.72
CA PHE A 280 28.16 -8.97 -3.80
C PHE A 280 28.63 -7.94 -4.83
N LYS A 281 29.95 -7.91 -5.10
CA LYS A 281 30.55 -7.00 -6.09
C LYS A 281 30.00 -7.20 -7.51
N GLU A 282 29.47 -8.39 -7.82
CA GLU A 282 28.91 -8.76 -9.11
C GLU A 282 27.49 -8.21 -9.33
N TRP A 283 26.78 -7.81 -8.26
CA TRP A 283 25.37 -7.42 -8.34
C TRP A 283 25.11 -6.31 -9.35
N THR A 284 25.85 -5.20 -9.24
CA THR A 284 25.72 -4.07 -10.17
C THR A 284 26.03 -4.49 -11.60
N ALA A 285 27.12 -5.24 -11.82
CA ALA A 285 27.51 -5.70 -13.15
C ALA A 285 26.46 -6.66 -13.76
N TRP A 286 25.83 -7.49 -12.93
CA TRP A 286 24.74 -8.37 -13.34
C TRP A 286 23.50 -7.58 -13.76
N LEU A 287 23.12 -6.56 -12.99
CA LEU A 287 22.03 -5.64 -13.37
C LEU A 287 22.35 -4.92 -14.68
N GLU A 288 23.57 -4.42 -14.84
CA GLU A 288 24.00 -3.73 -16.06
C GLU A 288 23.98 -4.61 -17.31
N ALA A 289 24.25 -5.91 -17.15
CA ALA A 289 24.15 -6.89 -18.23
C ALA A 289 22.69 -7.20 -18.58
N LYS A 290 21.80 -7.26 -17.58
CA LYS A 290 20.37 -7.54 -17.75
C LYS A 290 19.61 -6.33 -18.31
N TYR A 291 20.01 -5.11 -17.94
CA TYR A 291 19.40 -3.85 -18.35
C TYR A 291 20.42 -3.00 -19.15
N PRO A 292 20.43 -3.12 -20.48
CA PRO A 292 21.34 -2.36 -21.33
C PRO A 292 21.08 -0.85 -21.18
N THR A 293 22.07 -0.02 -21.57
CA THR A 293 22.04 1.44 -21.36
C THR A 293 20.76 2.13 -21.85
N ALA A 294 20.11 1.61 -22.90
CA ALA A 294 18.86 2.16 -23.42
C ALA A 294 17.67 2.03 -22.45
N ASP A 295 17.68 1.03 -21.58
CA ASP A 295 16.58 0.74 -20.64
C ASP A 295 16.79 1.43 -19.29
N ARG A 296 18.04 1.81 -18.96
CA ARG A 296 18.39 2.38 -17.64
C ARG A 296 17.66 3.68 -17.29
N PRO A 297 17.38 4.61 -18.23
CA PRO A 297 16.60 5.79 -17.90
C PRO A 297 15.19 5.42 -17.43
N LEU A 298 14.66 4.30 -17.90
CA LEU A 298 13.31 3.86 -17.56
C LEU A 298 13.25 3.16 -16.19
N TYR A 299 14.21 2.28 -15.89
CA TYR A 299 14.17 1.48 -14.66
C TYR A 299 14.99 2.06 -13.50
N PHE A 300 16.06 2.80 -13.79
CA PHE A 300 17.05 3.24 -12.80
C PHE A 300 17.25 4.76 -12.77
N ASP A 301 16.46 5.52 -13.54
CA ASP A 301 16.54 6.98 -13.68
C ASP A 301 17.95 7.50 -14.01
N THR A 302 18.71 6.78 -14.83
CA THR A 302 20.07 7.16 -15.22
C THR A 302 20.39 6.80 -16.67
N PHE A 303 21.22 7.61 -17.32
CA PHE A 303 21.85 7.31 -18.61
C PHE A 303 23.26 6.70 -18.46
N GLY A 304 23.79 6.67 -17.23
CA GLY A 304 25.16 6.27 -16.94
C GLY A 304 25.31 4.84 -16.42
N PRO A 305 26.48 4.53 -15.83
CA PRO A 305 26.68 3.33 -15.03
C PRO A 305 25.70 3.28 -13.86
N LEU A 306 25.35 2.07 -13.43
CA LEU A 306 24.52 1.89 -12.24
C LEU A 306 25.35 2.11 -10.98
N ASP A 307 24.94 3.07 -10.15
CA ASP A 307 25.42 3.21 -8.78
C ASP A 307 24.32 2.84 -7.78
N ALA A 308 24.63 2.91 -6.49
CA ALA A 308 23.72 2.49 -5.45
C ALA A 308 22.44 3.37 -5.37
N THR A 309 22.49 4.62 -5.83
CA THR A 309 21.33 5.52 -5.90
C THR A 309 20.45 5.14 -7.09
N ALA A 310 21.05 4.94 -8.26
CA ALA A 310 20.35 4.52 -9.47
C ALA A 310 19.67 3.16 -9.30
N VAL A 311 20.36 2.18 -8.69
CA VAL A 311 19.77 0.87 -8.39
C VAL A 311 18.54 1.03 -7.50
N ASN A 312 18.64 1.84 -6.44
CA ASN A 312 17.54 2.06 -5.51
C ASN A 312 16.33 2.79 -6.16
N ALA A 313 16.54 3.55 -7.23
CA ALA A 313 15.45 4.16 -8.02
C ALA A 313 14.59 3.12 -8.77
N ALA A 314 15.03 1.87 -8.92
CA ALA A 314 14.19 0.78 -9.45
C ALA A 314 13.06 0.39 -8.48
N GLY A 315 13.14 0.80 -7.22
CA GLY A 315 12.13 0.50 -6.22
C GLY A 315 12.15 -0.96 -5.77
N TRP A 316 11.73 -1.15 -4.53
CA TRP A 316 11.84 -2.40 -3.81
C TRP A 316 11.00 -3.51 -4.42
N GLY A 317 9.81 -3.21 -4.94
CA GLY A 317 8.97 -4.22 -5.59
C GLY A 317 9.67 -4.94 -6.76
N MET A 318 10.44 -4.19 -7.57
CA MET A 318 11.23 -4.75 -8.67
C MET A 318 12.52 -5.40 -8.15
N LEU A 319 13.22 -4.72 -7.22
CA LEU A 319 14.50 -5.18 -6.71
C LEU A 319 14.44 -6.49 -5.93
N VAL A 320 13.34 -6.80 -5.22
CA VAL A 320 13.18 -8.09 -4.54
C VAL A 320 13.29 -9.24 -5.55
N GLY A 321 12.53 -9.20 -6.64
CA GLY A 321 12.56 -10.26 -7.65
C GLY A 321 13.91 -10.37 -8.37
N LEU A 322 14.58 -9.23 -8.61
CA LEU A 322 15.91 -9.22 -9.19
C LEU A 322 16.98 -9.76 -8.24
N ALA A 323 16.90 -9.44 -6.95
CA ALA A 323 17.81 -9.95 -5.94
C ALA A 323 17.62 -11.46 -5.78
N GLU A 324 16.39 -11.97 -5.74
CA GLU A 324 16.11 -13.42 -5.73
C GLU A 324 16.71 -14.13 -6.95
N GLU A 325 16.55 -13.56 -8.14
CA GLU A 325 17.14 -14.10 -9.37
C GLU A 325 18.67 -14.11 -9.32
N PHE A 326 19.29 -12.98 -8.94
CA PHE A 326 20.73 -12.88 -8.84
C PHE A 326 21.32 -13.85 -7.81
N ILE A 327 20.75 -13.91 -6.60
CA ILE A 327 21.22 -14.81 -5.56
C ILE A 327 21.13 -16.26 -6.03
N ARG A 328 20.00 -16.66 -6.64
CA ARG A 328 19.85 -18.00 -7.20
C ARG A 328 20.91 -18.31 -8.27
N GLU A 329 21.16 -17.38 -9.20
CA GLU A 329 22.09 -17.61 -10.31
C GLU A 329 23.56 -17.54 -9.90
N LYS A 330 23.92 -16.62 -9.01
CA LYS A 330 25.31 -16.24 -8.73
C LYS A 330 25.83 -16.75 -7.41
N VAL A 331 24.95 -17.02 -6.44
CA VAL A 331 25.34 -17.51 -5.12
C VAL A 331 25.03 -18.99 -4.98
N PHE A 332 23.85 -19.44 -5.43
CA PHE A 332 23.47 -20.86 -5.37
C PHE A 332 23.79 -21.65 -6.63
N GLU A 333 24.35 -20.99 -7.65
CA GLU A 333 24.69 -21.62 -8.93
C GLU A 333 23.49 -22.36 -9.57
N GLY A 334 22.28 -21.92 -9.29
CA GLY A 334 21.03 -22.51 -9.76
C GLY A 334 20.53 -23.73 -9.00
N ASP A 335 21.09 -24.08 -7.84
CA ASP A 335 20.59 -25.20 -7.02
C ASP A 335 19.15 -24.93 -6.52
N PRO A 336 18.13 -25.67 -7.01
CA PRO A 336 16.74 -25.42 -6.63
C PRO A 336 16.41 -25.90 -5.21
N SER A 337 17.30 -26.63 -4.54
CA SER A 337 17.11 -27.10 -3.17
C SER A 337 17.42 -26.04 -2.12
N ILE A 338 18.17 -24.99 -2.51
CA ILE A 338 18.51 -23.86 -1.66
C ILE A 338 17.55 -22.72 -1.97
N THR A 339 16.65 -22.42 -1.03
CA THR A 339 15.79 -21.24 -1.12
C THR A 339 16.28 -20.14 -0.20
N TRP A 340 15.96 -18.89 -0.56
CA TRP A 340 16.24 -17.76 0.32
C TRP A 340 15.55 -17.93 1.68
N GLU A 341 14.31 -18.41 1.71
CA GLU A 341 13.60 -18.71 2.95
C GLU A 341 14.31 -19.77 3.79
N GLY A 342 14.88 -20.78 3.13
CA GLY A 342 15.66 -21.83 3.79
C GLY A 342 16.90 -21.28 4.47
N LEU A 343 17.60 -20.33 3.83
CA LEU A 343 18.77 -19.68 4.40
C LEU A 343 18.43 -18.65 5.47
N ARG A 344 17.37 -17.87 5.27
CA ARG A 344 16.91 -16.89 6.26
C ARG A 344 16.52 -17.55 7.59
N MET A 345 16.06 -18.79 7.54
CA MET A 345 15.64 -19.56 8.71
C MET A 345 16.76 -20.39 9.35
N ALA A 346 17.90 -20.57 8.67
CA ALA A 346 19.07 -21.31 9.13
C ALA A 346 20.04 -20.38 9.87
#